data_AF-A0A0F3NYA8-F1
#
_entry.id   AF-A0A0F3NYA8-F1
#
_cell.length_a   1.000
_cell.length_b   1.000
_cell.length_c   1.000
_cell.angle_alpha   90.00
_cell.angle_beta   90.00
_cell.angle_gamma   90.00
#
_symmetry.space_group_name_H-M   'P 1'
#
loop_
_entity.id
_entity.type
_entity.pdbx_description
1 polymer ?
#
loop_
_entity_poly.entity_id
_entity_poly.type
_entity_poly.pdbx_seq_one_letter_code
_entity_poly.pdbx_strand_id
1 'polypeptide(L)'
;MSALNIDIILVGLFLIANLAIGLWYGKEVKSVRDYAISGSNFSTAALTATLLATWIGGGTFSFRLYEIYSIGILAVLGVIGHIFNFLITAYI
;
A
#
# COMPACT_ATOMS: atom_id res chain seq x y z
N MET A 1 -25.47 -3.34 23.10
CA MET A 1 -26.09 -3.00 21.79
C MET A 1 -25.99 -1.49 21.58
N SER A 2 -24.94 -1.05 20.89
CA SER A 2 -25.00 0.09 19.98
C SER A 2 -24.35 -0.43 18.71
N ALA A 3 -25.16 -0.70 17.68
CA ALA A 3 -24.70 -1.32 16.44
C ALA A 3 -23.86 -0.36 15.58
N LEU A 4 -23.76 0.91 15.98
CA LEU A 4 -23.00 1.95 15.32
C LEU A 4 -21.91 2.45 16.26
N ASN A 5 -20.85 1.66 16.39
CA ASN A 5 -19.61 2.12 17.00
C ASN A 5 -18.88 3.04 16.00
N ILE A 6 -18.27 4.12 16.49
CA ILE A 6 -17.53 5.08 15.66
C ILE A 6 -16.47 4.38 14.79
N ASP A 7 -15.88 3.30 15.31
CA ASP A 7 -14.90 2.47 14.57
C ASP A 7 -15.50 1.88 13.29
N ILE A 8 -16.73 1.35 13.37
CA ILE A 8 -17.43 0.73 12.23
C ILE A 8 -17.80 1.82 11.21
N ILE A 9 -18.18 3.01 11.67
CA ILE A 9 -18.46 4.15 10.79
C ILE A 9 -17.20 4.54 10.02
N LEU A 10 -16.05 4.65 10.71
CA LEU A 10 -14.78 5.03 10.07
C LEU A 10 -14.34 4.01 9.04
N VAL A 11 -14.41 2.71 9.35
CA VAL A 11 -14.08 1.63 8.41
C VAL A 11 -15.05 1.64 7.22
N GLY A 12 -16.35 1.80 7.48
CA GLY A 12 -17.37 1.88 6.43
C GLY A 12 -17.14 3.05 5.47
N LEU A 13 -16.87 4.25 6.00
CA LEU A 13 -16.55 5.44 5.21
C LEU A 13 -15.28 5.24 4.38
N PHE A 14 -14.23 4.66 4.97
CA PHE A 14 -13.00 4.35 4.24
C PHE A 14 -13.26 3.43 3.04
N LEU A 15 -14.01 2.35 3.23
CA LEU A 15 -14.31 1.41 2.15
C LEU A 15 -15.18 2.04 1.06
N ILE A 16 -16.22 2.78 1.43
CA ILE A 16 -17.11 3.46 0.49
C ILE A 16 -16.33 4.50 -0.32
N ALA A 17 -15.47 5.30 0.33
CA ALA A 17 -14.66 6.29 -0.35
C ALA A 17 -13.71 5.66 -1.37
N ASN A 18 -12.99 4.60 -0.98
CA ASN A 18 -12.09 3.87 -1.89
C ASN A 18 -12.84 3.30 -3.10
N LEU A 19 -14.01 2.67 -2.86
CA LEU A 19 -14.82 2.11 -3.93
C LEU A 19 -15.36 3.21 -4.86
N ALA A 20 -15.87 4.31 -4.31
CA ALA A 20 -16.40 5.41 -5.09
C ALA A 20 -15.32 6.05 -5.99
N ILE A 21 -14.12 6.29 -5.46
CA ILE A 21 -12.97 6.81 -6.22
C ILE A 21 -12.59 5.81 -7.32
N GLY A 22 -12.46 4.53 -6.99
CA GLY A 22 -12.12 3.48 -7.96
C GLY A 22 -13.14 3.37 -9.11
N LEU A 23 -14.44 3.42 -8.79
CA LEU A 23 -15.51 3.40 -9.80
C LEU A 23 -15.57 4.67 -10.64
N TRP A 24 -15.19 5.83 -10.08
CA TRP A 24 -15.13 7.08 -10.84
C TRP A 24 -14.03 7.00 -11.90
N TYR A 25 -12.78 6.75 -11.49
CA TYR A 25 -11.65 6.72 -12.41
C TYR A 25 -11.65 5.48 -13.32
N GLY A 26 -12.27 4.38 -12.89
CA GLY A 26 -12.42 3.18 -13.71
C GLY A 26 -13.22 3.39 -15.00
N LYS A 27 -14.08 4.43 -15.07
CA LYS A 27 -14.83 4.77 -16.29
C LYS A 27 -13.95 5.25 -17.44
N GLU A 28 -12.75 5.72 -17.14
CA GLU A 28 -11.82 6.29 -18.13
C GLU A 28 -10.98 5.19 -18.82
N VAL A 29 -10.99 3.97 -18.28
CA VAL A 29 -10.22 2.83 -18.78
C VAL A 29 -10.97 2.15 -19.94
N LYS A 30 -10.44 2.25 -21.16
CA LYS A 30 -11.08 1.74 -22.39
C LYS A 30 -10.44 0.48 -22.95
N SER A 31 -9.22 0.15 -22.51
CA SER A 31 -8.48 -1.02 -22.97
C SER A 31 -7.58 -1.58 -21.87
N VAL A 32 -7.13 -2.83 -22.05
CA VAL A 32 -6.13 -3.45 -21.15
C VAL A 32 -4.83 -2.63 -21.12
N ARG A 33 -4.47 -2.00 -22.24
CA ARG A 33 -3.30 -1.13 -22.31
C ARG A 33 -3.48 0.11 -21.45
N ASP A 34 -4.65 0.76 -21.49
CA ASP A 34 -4.93 1.95 -20.67
C ASP A 34 -4.96 1.60 -19.17
N TYR A 35 -5.39 0.38 -18.84
CA TYR A 35 -5.35 -0.14 -17.47
C TYR A 35 -3.91 -0.40 -16.98
N ALA A 36 -3.08 -1.01 -17.81
CA ALA A 36 -1.72 -1.43 -17.43
C ALA A 36 -0.69 -0.30 -17.54
N ILE A 37 -0.84 0.54 -18.54
CA ILE A 37 0.06 1.65 -18.87
C ILE A 37 -0.83 2.88 -18.97
N SER A 38 -1.06 3.53 -17.83
CA SER A 38 -1.85 4.75 -17.75
C SER A 38 -1.42 5.74 -18.84
N GLY A 39 -2.38 6.23 -19.62
CA GLY A 39 -2.15 7.27 -20.63
C GLY A 39 -1.88 8.65 -20.03
N SER A 40 -1.86 8.78 -18.70
CA SER A 40 -1.70 10.04 -17.98
C SER A 40 -0.32 10.19 -17.36
N ASN A 41 0.20 11.42 -17.37
CA ASN A 41 1.45 11.77 -16.68
C ASN A 41 1.17 11.98 -15.18
N PHE A 42 1.60 11.03 -14.36
CA PHE A 42 1.58 11.20 -12.90
C PHE A 42 2.78 12.00 -12.43
N SER A 43 2.60 12.81 -11.39
CA SER A 43 3.73 13.49 -10.74
C SER A 43 4.65 12.47 -10.07
N THR A 44 5.94 12.78 -9.98
CA THR A 44 6.92 11.93 -9.27
C THR A 44 6.47 11.65 -7.83
N ALA A 45 5.84 12.62 -7.16
CA ALA A 45 5.32 12.43 -5.81
C ALA A 45 4.19 11.39 -5.75
N ALA A 46 3.25 11.42 -6.69
CA ALA A 46 2.15 10.44 -6.76
C ALA A 46 2.68 9.02 -7.05
N LEU A 47 3.65 8.91 -7.96
CA LEU A 47 4.32 7.64 -8.27
C LEU A 47 5.07 7.09 -7.05
N THR A 48 5.86 7.92 -6.36
CA THR A 48 6.57 7.50 -5.15
C THR A 48 5.60 7.09 -4.04
N ALA A 49 4.52 7.83 -3.81
CA ALA A 49 3.53 7.51 -2.79
C ALA A 49 2.83 6.17 -3.06
N THR A 50 2.44 5.91 -4.31
CA THR A 50 1.78 4.65 -4.71
C THR A 50 2.72 3.46 -4.66
N LEU A 51 4.01 3.65 -5.00
CA LEU A 51 5.04 2.63 -4.83
C LEU A 51 5.23 2.23 -3.36
N LEU A 52 5.32 3.23 -2.46
CA LEU A 52 5.43 2.99 -1.02
C LEU A 52 4.17 2.33 -0.45
N ALA A 53 2.98 2.78 -0.87
CA ALA A 53 1.71 2.20 -0.44
C ALA A 53 1.55 0.73 -0.88
N THR A 54 2.09 0.36 -2.05
CA THR A 54 2.10 -1.02 -2.53
C THR A 54 3.00 -1.92 -1.67
N TRP A 55 4.10 -1.37 -1.16
CA TRP A 55 5.05 -2.12 -0.33
C TRP A 55 4.55 -2.34 1.10
N ILE A 56 3.79 -1.40 1.64
CA ILE A 56 3.30 -1.44 3.02
C ILE A 56 1.88 -2.03 3.03
N GLY A 57 1.77 -3.32 3.34
CA GLY A 57 0.50 -4.03 3.49
C GLY A 57 0.22 -4.50 4.92
N GLY A 58 -0.94 -5.13 5.14
CA GLY A 58 -1.34 -5.68 6.46
C GLY A 58 -0.37 -6.74 7.01
N GLY A 59 0.24 -7.53 6.12
CA GLY A 59 1.29 -8.48 6.49
C GLY A 59 2.53 -7.79 7.05
N THR A 60 2.97 -6.69 6.43
CA THR A 60 4.11 -5.90 6.88
C THR A 60 3.92 -5.43 8.32
N PHE A 61 2.74 -4.90 8.66
CA PHE A 61 2.44 -4.48 10.03
C PHE A 61 2.50 -5.66 11.01
N SER A 62 1.92 -6.81 10.66
CA SER A 62 1.85 -7.96 11.56
C SER A 62 3.23 -8.60 11.80
N PHE A 63 3.97 -8.89 10.72
CA PHE A 63 5.28 -9.52 10.81
C PHE A 63 6.31 -8.61 11.47
N ARG A 64 6.32 -7.32 11.13
CA ARG A 64 7.29 -6.37 11.68
C ARG A 64 7.03 -6.07 13.14
N LEU A 65 5.77 -5.98 13.54
CA LEU A 65 5.43 -5.80 14.95
C LEU A 65 5.88 -7.02 15.77
N TYR A 66 5.63 -8.23 15.27
CA TYR A 66 6.12 -9.46 15.90
C TYR A 66 7.64 -9.51 16.02
N GLU A 67 8.35 -9.16 14.93
CA GLU A 67 9.81 -9.13 14.90
C GLU A 67 10.37 -8.13 15.91
N ILE A 68 9.87 -6.90 15.93
CA ILE A 68 10.27 -5.87 16.89
C ILE A 68 9.98 -6.32 18.33
N TYR A 69 8.84 -6.96 18.58
CA TYR A 69 8.51 -7.47 19.92
C TYR A 69 9.46 -8.59 20.37
N SER A 70 9.92 -9.43 19.43
CA SER A 70 10.74 -10.61 19.74
C SER A 70 12.23 -10.30 19.85
N ILE A 71 12.77 -9.48 18.95
CA ILE A 71 14.22 -9.19 18.86
C ILE A 71 14.58 -7.73 19.13
N GLY A 72 13.59 -6.87 19.40
CA GLY A 72 13.80 -5.47 19.75
C GLY A 72 14.37 -4.65 18.59
N ILE A 73 15.27 -3.71 18.92
CA ILE A 73 15.88 -2.79 17.95
C ILE A 73 16.68 -3.53 16.85
N LEU A 74 17.10 -4.76 17.09
CA LEU A 74 17.83 -5.57 16.10
C LEU A 74 16.96 -5.92 14.87
N ALA A 75 15.62 -5.85 14.98
CA ALA A 75 14.70 -5.96 13.84
C ALA A 75 14.99 -4.94 12.72
N VAL A 76 15.62 -3.81 13.06
CA VAL A 76 16.01 -2.79 12.07
C VAL A 76 17.02 -3.35 11.05
N LEU A 77 17.88 -4.28 11.47
CA LEU A 77 18.83 -4.93 10.56
C LEU A 77 18.10 -5.72 9.47
N GLY A 78 16.94 -6.29 9.77
CA GLY A 78 16.06 -6.93 8.78
C GLY A 78 15.57 -5.95 7.71
N VAL A 79 15.24 -4.69 8.08
CA VAL A 79 14.91 -3.65 7.09
C VAL A 79 16.09 -3.40 6.15
N ILE A 80 17.27 -3.23 6.74
CA ILE A 80 18.49 -2.85 6.02
C ILE A 80 18.85 -3.97 5.04
N GLY A 81 18.78 -5.24 5.47
CA GLY A 81 18.96 -6.39 4.59
C GLY A 81 17.98 -6.43 3.42
N HIS A 82 16.71 -6.08 3.65
CA HIS A 82 15.69 -6.03 2.59
C HIS A 82 15.98 -4.94 1.54
N ILE A 83 16.51 -3.78 1.96
CA ILE A 83 16.96 -2.72 1.05
C ILE A 83 18.10 -3.23 0.15
N PHE A 84 19.09 -3.91 0.74
CA PHE A 84 20.18 -4.51 -0.04
C PHE A 84 19.67 -5.59 -1.01
N ASN A 85 18.73 -6.43 -0.60
CA ASN A 85 18.13 -7.43 -1.47
C ASN A 85 17.45 -6.79 -2.70
N PHE A 86 16.72 -5.69 -2.53
CA PHE A 86 16.11 -4.98 -3.65
C PHE A 86 17.15 -4.37 -4.59
N LEU A 87 18.23 -3.79 -4.05
CA LEU A 87 19.31 -3.25 -4.89
C LEU A 87 20.00 -4.35 -5.71
N ILE A 88 20.20 -5.53 -5.12
CA ILE A 88 20.79 -6.67 -5.82
C ILE A 88 19.83 -7.21 -6.88
N THR A 89 18.57 -7.43 -6.55
CA THR A 89 17.55 -7.95 -7.48
C THR A 89 17.21 -6.98 -8.60
N ALA A 90 17.38 -5.67 -8.39
CA ALA A 90 17.24 -4.69 -9.45
C ALA A 90 18.41 -4.68 -10.45
N TYR A 91 19.58 -5.20 -10.04
CA TYR A 91 20.79 -5.21 -10.85
C TYR A 91 21.04 -6.53 -11.61
N ILE A 92 20.45 -7.64 -11.13
CA ILE A 92 20.48 -8.97 -11.77
C ILE A 92 19.20 -9.18 -12.58
#